data_AF-A0A642VAW4-F1
#
_entry.id   AF-A0A642VAW4-F1
#
_cell.length_a   1.000
_cell.length_b   1.000
_cell.length_c   1.000
_cell.angle_alpha   90.00
_cell.angle_beta   90.00
_cell.angle_gamma   90.00
#
_symmetry.space_group_name_H-M   'P 1'
#
loop_
_entity.id
_entity.type
_entity.pdbx_description
1 polymer ?
#
loop_
_entity_poly.entity_id
_entity_poly.type
_entity_poly.pdbx_seq_one_letter_code
_entity_poly.pdbx_strand_id
1 'polypeptide(L)'
;MSVVLSGAARSGSSTIVGLLACQREPYLKSLKTHVVGCEKLLDKKKQEVVGYELELKDTILFPEGGGQPFDTGSLKHGEDTISVSNVQRDGLTAVHIADKPVEPGTEVAVDLDWARRYDHMQQHTGQHLLSAVLDRRNVETVGWNLGPKFCYVELPRKLSAEEVAEVQEEVNQKIQEAINIKVELNKDVDHKVPDNYDVDQGVVRVIHIGDLDSNPCCGTHLRNTAEISSITLLHSVGIRGTNSRLFFLAGNRVRKYASEAHEIIRKAGAALSCQPEDIEDKINRQNQAIKDLTSKERFWAGQVAKFEAQDLKRQLEQTKFAVLHKPDGSMEYLKNVEKELGKLEPGMGTYVLMCGQGKQGGAIVANGDEVESCVEKIKSAVPNVKGGGKGKWQGKVVSYEKGAIESLMKNLEI
;
A
#
# COMPACT_ATOMS: atom_id res chain seq x y z
N MET A 1 -15.20 13.26 2.14
CA MET A 1 -15.59 14.54 1.52
C MET A 1 -14.78 15.64 2.18
N SER A 2 -14.17 16.55 1.43
CA SER A 2 -13.57 17.74 2.03
C SER A 2 -14.71 18.63 2.52
N VAL A 3 -14.93 18.67 3.83
CA VAL A 3 -15.87 19.60 4.44
C VAL A 3 -15.25 20.98 4.35
N VAL A 4 -15.99 21.95 3.80
CA VAL A 4 -15.55 23.35 3.71
C VAL A 4 -16.48 24.16 4.58
N LEU A 5 -15.90 24.93 5.49
CA LEU A 5 -16.64 25.80 6.41
C LEU A 5 -17.50 26.82 5.65
N SER A 6 -18.60 27.21 6.30
CA SER A 6 -19.63 28.14 5.83
C SER A 6 -19.12 29.56 5.60
N GLY A 7 -18.01 29.94 6.24
CA GLY A 7 -17.47 31.30 6.23
C GLY A 7 -18.25 32.27 7.12
N ALA A 8 -19.15 31.78 7.98
CA ALA A 8 -19.86 32.60 8.97
C ALA A 8 -18.89 33.26 9.96
N ALA A 9 -19.21 34.47 10.40
CA ALA A 9 -18.42 35.19 11.40
C ALA A 9 -18.41 34.41 12.72
N ARG A 10 -17.23 34.28 13.33
CA ARG A 10 -17.05 33.59 14.62
C ARG A 10 -17.46 34.47 15.78
N SER A 11 -17.87 33.85 16.89
CA SER A 11 -18.46 34.56 18.04
C SER A 11 -17.48 35.54 18.72
N GLY A 12 -16.17 35.32 18.57
CA GLY A 12 -15.12 36.05 19.26
C GLY A 12 -15.04 35.78 20.77
N SER A 13 -15.84 34.84 21.28
CA SER A 13 -15.96 34.52 22.71
C SER A 13 -15.41 33.15 23.11
N SER A 14 -14.95 32.36 22.14
CA SER A 14 -14.35 31.05 22.34
C SER A 14 -12.88 31.15 22.74
N THR A 15 -12.41 30.12 23.45
CA THR A 15 -11.00 29.94 23.78
C THR A 15 -10.21 29.73 22.50
N ILE A 16 -9.09 30.45 22.36
CA ILE A 16 -8.27 30.37 21.15
C ILE A 16 -7.45 29.08 21.06
N VAL A 17 -7.19 28.63 19.84
CA VAL A 17 -6.19 27.60 19.52
C VAL A 17 -4.84 28.03 20.08
N GLY A 18 -4.18 27.12 20.79
CA GLY A 18 -2.99 27.38 21.60
C GLY A 18 -3.31 27.39 23.10
N LEU A 19 -4.57 27.67 23.46
CA LEU A 19 -5.03 27.68 24.85
C LEU A 19 -6.22 26.77 25.12
N LEU A 20 -6.71 25.99 24.14
CA LEU A 20 -7.86 25.10 24.32
C LEU A 20 -7.67 24.09 25.47
N ALA A 21 -8.75 23.64 26.10
CA ALA A 21 -8.69 22.62 27.15
C ALA A 21 -7.94 21.35 26.70
N CYS A 22 -8.09 20.91 25.44
CA CYS A 22 -7.32 19.79 24.88
C CYS A 22 -5.80 20.01 24.86
N GLN A 23 -5.35 21.27 24.80
CA GLN A 23 -3.94 21.64 24.78
C GLN A 23 -3.38 21.92 26.18
N ARG A 24 -4.23 22.42 27.10
CA ARG A 24 -3.86 22.61 28.51
C ARG A 24 -3.82 21.28 29.26
N GLU A 25 -4.82 20.43 29.03
CA GLU A 25 -5.03 19.15 29.71
C GLU A 25 -5.31 18.03 28.71
N PRO A 26 -4.29 17.49 28.01
CA PRO A 26 -4.49 16.55 26.90
C PRO A 26 -5.11 15.20 27.32
N TYR A 27 -5.14 14.90 28.61
CA TYR A 27 -5.71 13.68 29.20
C TYR A 27 -7.17 13.84 29.65
N LEU A 28 -7.72 15.06 29.57
CA LEU A 28 -9.11 15.30 29.93
C LEU A 28 -10.03 14.62 28.90
N LYS A 29 -10.90 13.73 29.39
CA LYS A 29 -11.77 12.90 28.53
C LYS A 29 -13.21 13.42 28.44
N SER A 30 -13.60 14.27 29.39
CA SER A 30 -14.90 14.93 29.40
C SER A 30 -14.77 16.37 29.89
N LEU A 31 -15.52 17.29 29.30
CA LEU A 31 -15.53 18.72 29.65
C LEU A 31 -16.95 19.28 29.55
N LYS A 32 -17.41 19.96 30.60
CA LYS A 32 -18.61 20.81 30.50
C LYS A 32 -18.25 22.16 29.90
N THR A 33 -18.96 22.58 28.87
CA THR A 33 -18.73 23.85 28.16
C THR A 33 -20.05 24.38 27.62
N HIS A 34 -20.03 25.59 27.05
CA HIS A 34 -21.20 26.19 26.43
C HIS A 34 -21.02 26.28 24.92
N VAL A 35 -22.10 26.06 24.17
CA VAL A 35 -22.15 26.37 22.74
C VAL A 35 -22.25 27.89 22.58
N VAL A 36 -21.41 28.50 21.76
CA VAL A 36 -21.38 29.95 21.52
C VAL A 36 -21.75 30.33 20.08
N GLY A 37 -21.80 29.36 19.17
CA GLY A 37 -22.26 29.53 17.80
C GLY A 37 -22.75 28.22 17.21
N CYS A 38 -23.76 28.29 16.34
CA CYS A 38 -24.31 27.14 15.62
C CYS A 38 -24.79 27.58 14.25
N GLU A 39 -24.16 27.07 13.20
CA GLU A 39 -24.48 27.38 11.81
C GLU A 39 -24.79 26.12 11.01
N LYS A 40 -25.62 26.23 9.98
CA LYS A 40 -25.91 25.09 9.08
C LYS A 40 -24.72 24.86 8.15
N LEU A 41 -24.25 23.62 8.08
CA LEU A 41 -23.27 23.20 7.08
C LEU A 41 -23.99 22.72 5.81
N LEU A 42 -23.69 23.34 4.67
CA LEU A 42 -24.35 23.05 3.40
C LEU A 42 -23.43 22.28 2.43
N ASP A 43 -24.00 21.32 1.69
CA ASP A 43 -23.34 20.78 0.49
C ASP A 43 -23.31 21.86 -0.59
N LYS A 44 -22.10 22.28 -1.02
CA LYS A 44 -21.94 23.34 -2.01
C LYS A 44 -22.66 23.09 -3.34
N LYS A 45 -22.81 21.83 -3.76
CA LYS A 45 -23.44 21.47 -5.04
C LYS A 45 -24.95 21.36 -4.92
N LYS A 46 -25.45 20.82 -3.81
CA LYS A 46 -26.88 20.53 -3.62
C LYS A 46 -27.65 21.55 -2.79
N GLN A 47 -26.95 22.43 -2.08
CA GLN A 47 -27.52 23.39 -1.12
C GLN A 47 -28.37 22.71 -0.02
N GLU A 48 -28.07 21.45 0.29
CA GLU A 48 -28.72 20.68 1.34
C GLU A 48 -27.91 20.75 2.63
N VAL A 49 -28.59 20.73 3.78
CA VAL A 49 -27.93 20.66 5.09
C VAL A 49 -27.32 19.27 5.25
N VAL A 50 -26.00 19.23 5.42
CA VAL A 50 -25.22 17.99 5.63
C VAL A 50 -24.69 17.86 7.05
N GLY A 51 -24.92 18.88 7.90
CA GLY A 51 -24.52 18.90 9.30
C GLY A 51 -24.60 20.32 9.87
N TYR A 52 -23.93 20.54 10.99
CA TYR A 52 -23.89 21.81 11.70
C TYR A 52 -22.46 22.15 12.12
N GLU A 53 -22.09 23.43 11.99
CA GLU A 53 -20.86 24.00 12.53
C GLU A 53 -21.15 24.53 13.93
N LEU A 54 -20.56 23.91 14.95
CA LEU A 54 -20.68 24.35 16.34
C LEU A 54 -19.38 25.00 16.81
N GLU A 55 -19.50 26.18 17.39
CA GLU A 55 -18.43 26.85 18.13
C GLU A 55 -18.68 26.63 19.63
N LEU A 56 -17.68 26.11 20.33
CA LEU A 56 -17.74 25.89 21.78
C LEU A 56 -16.89 26.94 22.50
N LYS A 57 -17.32 27.36 23.68
CA LYS A 57 -16.57 28.31 24.52
C LYS A 57 -15.17 27.81 24.86
N ASP A 58 -15.04 26.52 25.10
CA ASP A 58 -13.78 25.77 25.22
C ASP A 58 -14.05 24.32 24.82
N THR A 59 -13.02 23.60 24.39
CA THR A 59 -13.17 22.23 23.88
C THR A 59 -12.00 21.31 24.25
N ILE A 60 -12.34 20.06 24.53
CA ILE A 60 -11.37 18.96 24.65
C ILE A 60 -11.19 18.18 23.36
N LEU A 61 -11.85 18.56 22.26
CA LEU A 61 -11.61 17.96 20.95
C LEU A 61 -10.54 18.81 20.23
N PHE A 62 -9.40 18.22 19.88
CA PHE A 62 -8.34 18.95 19.20
C PHE A 62 -8.77 19.23 17.76
N PRO A 63 -8.75 20.49 17.31
CA PRO A 63 -8.89 20.78 15.89
C PRO A 63 -7.68 20.23 15.15
N GLU A 64 -7.77 20.01 13.84
CA GLU A 64 -6.54 19.75 13.07
C GLU A 64 -5.51 20.89 13.22
N GLY A 65 -4.23 20.56 13.28
CA GLY A 65 -3.20 21.58 13.49
C GLY A 65 -1.79 21.03 13.56
N GLY A 66 -0.86 21.75 12.94
CA GLY A 66 0.57 21.44 12.98
C GLY A 66 0.89 20.01 12.56
N GLY A 67 0.14 19.41 11.63
CA GLY A 67 0.33 18.03 11.15
C GLY A 67 -0.39 16.92 11.95
N GLN A 68 -0.93 17.23 13.14
CA GLN A 68 -1.76 16.30 13.90
C GLN A 68 -3.22 16.30 13.40
N PRO A 69 -3.84 15.11 13.17
CA PRO A 69 -5.24 15.03 12.77
C PRO A 69 -6.21 15.43 13.89
N PHE A 70 -7.40 15.88 13.50
CA PHE A 70 -8.49 16.23 14.42
C PHE A 70 -8.97 15.04 15.26
N ASP A 71 -9.53 15.36 16.43
CA ASP A 71 -10.27 14.39 17.24
C ASP A 71 -11.74 14.29 16.86
N THR A 72 -12.35 13.20 17.34
CA THR A 72 -13.77 12.94 17.25
C THR A 72 -14.34 12.74 18.65
N GLY A 73 -15.66 12.86 18.77
CA GLY A 73 -16.31 12.73 20.06
C GLY A 73 -17.81 12.95 19.97
N SER A 74 -18.40 13.34 21.09
CA SER A 74 -19.83 13.66 21.16
C SER A 74 -20.10 14.80 22.14
N LEU A 75 -21.23 15.48 21.96
CA LEU A 75 -21.78 16.43 22.91
C LEU A 75 -23.04 15.83 23.52
N LYS A 76 -23.17 15.92 24.84
CA LYS A 76 -24.36 15.50 25.58
C LYS A 76 -25.10 16.70 26.15
N HIS A 77 -26.40 16.72 25.94
CA HIS A 77 -27.33 17.69 26.51
C HIS A 77 -28.63 16.98 26.91
N GLY A 78 -28.89 16.86 28.21
CA GLY A 78 -30.00 16.04 28.70
C GLY A 78 -29.86 14.57 28.26
N GLU A 79 -30.89 14.04 27.59
CA GLU A 79 -30.87 12.68 27.00
C GLU A 79 -30.28 12.64 25.58
N ASP A 80 -30.09 13.80 24.95
CA ASP A 80 -29.57 13.89 23.60
C ASP A 80 -28.05 13.70 23.55
N THR A 81 -27.62 12.86 22.60
CA THR A 81 -26.23 12.75 22.18
C THR A 81 -26.10 13.24 20.74
N ILE A 82 -25.19 14.18 20.53
CA ILE A 82 -24.82 14.79 19.25
C ILE A 82 -23.43 14.29 18.87
N SER A 83 -23.26 13.71 17.69
CA SER A 83 -21.98 13.19 17.23
C SER A 83 -21.12 14.29 16.61
N VAL A 84 -19.85 14.38 17.01
CA VAL A 84 -18.87 15.29 16.39
C VAL A 84 -17.89 14.46 15.56
N SER A 85 -18.01 14.59 14.24
CA SER A 85 -17.29 13.78 13.26
C SER A 85 -15.98 14.40 12.77
N ASN A 86 -15.82 15.72 12.96
CA ASN A 86 -14.65 16.47 12.53
C ASN A 86 -14.53 17.75 13.37
N VAL A 87 -13.31 18.22 13.60
CA VAL A 87 -13.03 19.53 14.21
C VAL A 87 -11.99 20.25 13.37
N GLN A 88 -12.38 21.37 12.78
CA GLN A 88 -11.54 22.17 11.89
C GLN A 88 -11.06 23.43 12.60
N ARG A 89 -9.87 23.89 12.20
CA ARG A 89 -9.32 25.17 12.65
C ARG A 89 -9.77 26.27 11.68
N ASP A 90 -10.37 27.32 12.20
CA ASP A 90 -10.71 28.55 11.47
C ASP A 90 -10.04 29.75 12.15
N GLY A 91 -8.87 30.16 11.63
CA GLY A 91 -7.99 31.12 12.30
C GLY A 91 -7.54 30.61 13.69
N LEU A 92 -7.94 31.31 14.74
CA LEU A 92 -7.70 30.93 16.14
C LEU A 92 -8.88 30.18 16.77
N THR A 93 -9.92 29.83 16.02
CA THR A 93 -11.14 29.19 16.53
C THR A 93 -11.20 27.70 16.17
N ALA A 94 -11.74 26.88 17.06
CA ALA A 94 -12.07 25.48 16.78
C ALA A 94 -13.56 25.32 16.42
N VAL A 95 -13.82 24.79 15.23
CA VAL A 95 -15.17 24.59 14.67
C VAL A 95 -15.49 23.11 14.59
N HIS A 96 -16.59 22.68 15.19
CA HIS A 96 -16.98 21.28 15.32
C HIS A 96 -18.07 20.93 14.32
N ILE A 97 -17.88 19.87 13.54
CA ILE A 97 -18.86 19.39 12.57
C ILE A 97 -19.74 18.32 13.23
N ALA A 98 -20.95 18.72 13.56
CA ALA A 98 -21.94 17.93 14.27
C ALA A 98 -23.09 17.44 13.36
N ASP A 99 -23.73 16.34 13.75
CA ASP A 99 -24.89 15.77 13.03
C ASP A 99 -26.22 16.43 13.39
N LYS A 100 -26.29 17.16 14.51
CA LYS A 100 -27.48 17.87 15.00
C LYS A 100 -27.14 19.32 15.41
N PRO A 101 -28.11 20.25 15.32
CA PRO A 101 -27.90 21.61 15.82
C PRO A 101 -27.92 21.64 17.35
N VAL A 102 -27.28 22.65 17.92
CA VAL A 102 -27.38 22.96 19.35
C VAL A 102 -27.50 24.47 19.50
N GLU A 103 -28.48 24.94 20.27
CA GLU A 103 -28.72 26.38 20.42
C GLU A 103 -27.54 27.06 21.14
N PRO A 104 -27.03 28.20 20.66
CA PRO A 104 -26.05 29.00 21.39
C PRO A 104 -26.56 29.38 22.79
N GLY A 105 -25.67 29.33 23.79
CA GLY A 105 -25.99 29.47 25.21
C GLY A 105 -26.23 28.15 25.94
N THR A 106 -26.40 27.05 25.20
CA THR A 106 -26.63 25.72 25.79
C THR A 106 -25.37 25.15 26.45
N GLU A 107 -25.48 24.70 27.71
CA GLU A 107 -24.43 23.89 28.35
C GLU A 107 -24.46 22.45 27.80
N VAL A 108 -23.29 21.96 27.41
CA VAL A 108 -23.08 20.60 26.90
C VAL A 108 -21.90 19.93 27.61
N ALA A 109 -21.95 18.62 27.77
CA ALA A 109 -20.81 17.81 28.16
C ALA A 109 -20.15 17.22 26.91
N VAL A 110 -18.92 17.62 26.62
CA VAL A 110 -18.09 17.09 25.54
C VAL A 110 -17.43 15.81 26.00
N ASP A 111 -17.61 14.70 25.28
CA ASP A 111 -16.94 13.43 25.52
C ASP A 111 -16.02 13.10 24.34
N LEU A 112 -14.75 12.81 24.65
CA LEU A 112 -13.70 12.55 23.67
C LEU A 112 -13.61 11.06 23.28
N ASP A 113 -13.38 10.77 21.99
CA ASP A 113 -12.86 9.46 21.58
C ASP A 113 -11.40 9.32 22.06
N TRP A 114 -11.26 8.77 23.27
CA TRP A 114 -9.97 8.63 23.92
C TRP A 114 -9.02 7.70 23.16
N ALA A 115 -9.53 6.65 22.51
CA ALA A 115 -8.69 5.71 21.78
C ALA A 115 -8.00 6.41 20.60
N ARG A 116 -8.75 7.24 19.88
CA ARG A 116 -8.22 8.09 18.79
C ARG A 116 -7.23 9.13 19.32
N ARG A 117 -7.59 9.89 20.35
CA ARG A 117 -6.69 10.91 20.94
C ARG A 117 -5.36 10.31 21.37
N TYR A 118 -5.43 9.22 22.13
CA TYR A 118 -4.23 8.61 22.69
C TYR A 118 -3.32 8.05 21.59
N ASP A 119 -3.90 7.45 20.54
CA ASP A 119 -3.15 7.05 19.35
C ASP A 119 -2.42 8.24 18.70
N HIS A 120 -3.11 9.37 18.49
CA HIS A 120 -2.51 10.58 17.94
C HIS A 120 -1.38 11.13 18.82
N MET A 121 -1.59 11.19 20.15
CA MET A 121 -0.55 11.61 21.11
C MET A 121 0.68 10.69 21.05
N GLN A 122 0.48 9.37 20.90
CA GLN A 122 1.58 8.41 20.72
C GLN A 122 2.35 8.67 19.42
N GLN A 123 1.65 8.87 18.29
CA GLN A 123 2.34 9.12 17.02
C GLN A 123 3.07 10.46 17.01
N HIS A 124 2.45 11.50 17.57
CA HIS A 124 3.02 12.84 17.58
C HIS A 124 4.23 12.94 18.50
N THR A 125 4.12 12.42 19.73
CA THR A 125 5.26 12.37 20.65
C THR A 125 6.37 11.46 20.10
N GLY A 126 6.01 10.33 19.49
CA GLY A 126 6.97 9.45 18.81
C GLY A 126 7.71 10.14 17.66
N GLN A 127 7.03 11.01 16.91
CA GLN A 127 7.66 11.82 15.87
C GLN A 127 8.68 12.80 16.45
N HIS A 128 8.32 13.57 17.49
CA HIS A 128 9.25 14.53 18.11
C HIS A 128 10.48 13.81 18.66
N LEU A 129 10.29 12.67 19.34
CA LEU A 129 11.41 11.89 19.85
C LEU A 129 12.30 11.33 18.74
N LEU A 130 11.71 10.82 17.65
CA LEU A 130 12.45 10.35 16.48
C LEU A 130 13.26 11.48 15.83
N SER A 131 12.65 12.65 15.64
CA SER A 131 13.33 13.83 15.08
C SER A 131 14.47 14.30 15.97
N ALA A 132 14.28 14.41 17.29
CA ALA A 132 15.33 14.79 18.22
C ALA A 132 16.57 13.85 18.18
N VAL A 133 16.32 12.55 18.01
CA VAL A 133 17.38 11.53 17.87
C VAL A 133 18.09 11.62 16.51
N LEU A 134 17.37 11.95 15.44
CA LEU A 134 17.94 12.16 14.10
C LEU A 134 18.73 13.47 14.00
N ASP A 135 18.23 14.55 14.60
CA ASP A 135 18.86 15.87 14.57
C ASP A 135 20.24 15.84 15.24
N ARG A 136 20.41 15.07 16.33
CA ARG A 136 21.72 14.82 16.97
C ARG A 136 22.72 14.06 16.09
N ARG A 137 22.23 13.35 15.07
CA ARG A 137 23.04 12.72 14.03
C ARG A 137 23.23 13.62 12.81
N ASN A 138 22.87 14.90 12.91
CA ASN A 138 22.87 15.88 11.81
C ASN A 138 21.97 15.46 10.65
N VAL A 139 20.85 14.81 10.95
CA VAL A 139 19.82 14.45 9.96
C VAL A 139 18.53 15.19 10.31
N GLU A 140 18.44 16.43 9.84
CA GLU A 140 17.30 17.30 10.11
C GLU A 140 15.98 16.74 9.55
N THR A 141 14.92 16.81 10.33
CA THR A 141 13.56 16.54 9.84
C THR A 141 13.02 17.74 9.06
N VAL A 142 12.89 17.59 7.73
CA VAL A 142 12.43 18.69 6.84
C VAL A 142 10.92 18.69 6.61
N GLY A 143 10.22 17.67 7.09
CA GLY A 143 8.77 17.54 6.98
C GLY A 143 8.29 16.24 7.60
N TRP A 144 6.99 16.10 7.83
CA TRP A 144 6.43 14.88 8.41
C TRP A 144 4.91 14.80 8.21
N ASN A 145 4.35 13.63 8.45
CA ASN A 145 2.90 13.41 8.40
C ASN A 145 2.46 12.30 9.36
N LEU A 146 1.37 12.54 10.08
CA LEU A 146 0.74 11.57 10.97
C LEU A 146 -0.48 10.93 10.29
N GLY A 147 -0.21 10.12 9.26
CA GLY A 147 -1.24 9.44 8.48
C GLY A 147 -2.04 8.42 9.31
N PRO A 148 -3.23 7.99 8.82
CA PRO A 148 -4.13 7.11 9.56
C PRO A 148 -3.61 5.67 9.73
N LYS A 149 -2.75 5.21 8.81
CA LYS A 149 -2.15 3.87 8.87
C LYS A 149 -0.66 3.94 9.20
N PHE A 150 0.09 4.74 8.45
CA PHE A 150 1.52 4.93 8.64
C PHE A 150 1.83 6.41 8.82
N CYS A 151 2.81 6.70 9.66
CA CYS A 151 3.39 8.02 9.82
C CYS A 151 4.73 8.06 9.09
N TYR A 152 5.22 9.24 8.73
CA TYR A 152 6.58 9.39 8.20
C TYR A 152 7.22 10.70 8.64
N VAL A 153 8.55 10.67 8.69
CA VAL A 153 9.40 11.88 8.68
C VAL A 153 10.10 11.95 7.33
N GLU A 154 10.24 13.16 6.80
CA GLU A 154 10.99 13.48 5.60
C GLU A 154 12.39 13.95 6.00
N LEU A 155 13.40 13.35 5.40
CA LEU A 155 14.81 13.54 5.68
C LEU A 155 15.53 14.01 4.42
N PRO A 156 16.62 14.79 4.53
CA PRO A 156 17.37 15.31 3.38
C PRO A 156 18.09 14.22 2.58
N ARG A 157 18.24 13.02 3.15
CA ARG A 157 18.83 11.83 2.53
C ARG A 157 18.13 10.56 2.97
N LYS A 158 18.39 9.46 2.25
CA LYS A 158 18.04 8.11 2.70
C LYS A 158 19.07 7.61 3.71
N LEU A 159 18.58 7.01 4.81
CA LEU A 159 19.40 6.30 5.79
C LEU A 159 19.74 4.89 5.29
N SER A 160 20.91 4.38 5.67
CA SER A 160 21.27 2.97 5.48
C SER A 160 20.44 2.06 6.40
N ALA A 161 20.46 0.75 6.15
CA ALA A 161 19.74 -0.20 7.00
C ALA A 161 20.29 -0.22 8.43
N GLU A 162 21.60 -0.08 8.56
CA GLU A 162 22.34 0.00 9.83
C GLU A 162 21.97 1.27 10.59
N GLU A 163 21.97 2.43 9.92
CA GLU A 163 21.54 3.69 10.53
C GLU A 163 20.09 3.64 11.02
N VAL A 164 19.19 3.04 10.25
CA VAL A 164 17.79 2.85 10.66
C VAL A 164 17.72 1.98 11.92
N ALA A 165 18.50 0.90 12.00
CA ALA A 165 18.52 0.03 13.17
C ALA A 165 19.05 0.77 14.42
N GLU A 166 20.15 1.52 14.28
CA GLU A 166 20.74 2.32 15.36
C GLU A 166 19.81 3.44 15.85
N VAL A 167 19.10 4.12 14.94
CA VAL A 167 18.11 5.14 15.29
C VAL A 167 16.93 4.49 16.03
N GLN A 168 16.41 3.37 15.51
CA GLN A 168 15.28 2.67 16.14
C GLN A 168 15.63 2.24 17.58
N GLU A 169 16.81 1.67 17.79
CA GLU A 169 17.26 1.23 19.10
C GLU A 169 17.39 2.40 20.07
N GLU A 170 18.06 3.48 19.66
CA GLU A 170 18.21 4.67 20.51
C GLU A 170 16.85 5.30 20.86
N VAL A 171 15.93 5.43 19.91
CA VAL A 171 14.59 5.97 20.21
C VAL A 171 13.86 5.08 21.21
N ASN A 172 13.90 3.75 21.07
CA ASN A 172 13.28 2.85 22.03
C ASN A 172 13.98 2.87 23.40
N GLN A 173 15.30 3.08 23.45
CA GLN A 173 16.00 3.33 24.72
C GLN A 173 15.50 4.61 25.39
N LYS A 174 15.34 5.71 24.64
CA LYS A 174 14.76 6.97 25.17
C LYS A 174 13.31 6.85 25.60
N ILE A 175 12.54 5.94 24.99
CA ILE A 175 11.20 5.56 25.46
C ILE A 175 11.30 4.89 26.85
N GLN A 176 12.21 3.94 27.02
CA GLN A 176 12.39 3.23 28.29
C GLN A 176 12.89 4.13 29.43
N GLU A 177 13.63 5.19 29.12
CA GLU A 177 14.09 6.20 30.09
C GLU A 177 12.94 7.01 30.73
N ALA A 178 11.71 6.92 30.22
CA ALA A 178 10.52 7.60 30.77
C ALA A 178 10.71 9.12 30.95
N ILE A 179 11.33 9.76 29.96
CA ILE A 179 11.70 11.18 29.98
C ILE A 179 10.44 12.03 30.04
N ASN A 180 10.39 12.95 31.00
CA ASN A 180 9.26 13.82 31.21
C ASN A 180 9.09 14.84 30.07
N ILE A 181 7.84 15.05 29.66
CA ILE A 181 7.46 16.01 28.63
C ILE A 181 6.81 17.22 29.29
N LYS A 182 7.26 18.42 28.92
CA LYS A 182 6.74 19.69 29.44
C LYS A 182 6.25 20.58 28.31
N VAL A 183 5.26 21.41 28.62
CA VAL A 183 4.75 22.44 27.72
C VAL A 183 5.00 23.79 28.35
N GLU A 184 5.68 24.67 27.63
CA GLU A 184 5.88 26.06 28.02
C GLU A 184 5.14 26.98 27.04
N LEU A 185 4.60 28.09 27.55
CA LEU A 185 3.86 29.07 26.76
C LEU A 185 4.70 30.33 26.58
N ASN A 186 4.64 30.94 25.39
CA ASN A 186 5.21 32.25 25.07
C ASN A 186 6.70 32.40 25.45
N LYS A 187 7.47 31.33 25.24
CA LYS A 187 8.93 31.39 25.34
C LYS A 187 9.47 32.11 24.10
N ASP A 188 10.50 32.95 24.28
CA ASP A 188 11.29 33.46 23.15
C ASP A 188 11.95 32.25 22.47
N VAL A 189 11.42 31.85 21.31
CA VAL A 189 11.99 30.74 20.54
C VAL A 189 12.64 31.30 19.29
N ASP A 190 13.88 30.91 19.04
CA ASP A 190 14.68 31.28 17.86
C ASP A 190 14.20 30.55 16.57
N HIS A 191 13.06 29.84 16.66
CA HIS A 191 12.51 29.01 15.60
C HIS A 191 11.34 29.72 14.90
N LYS A 192 11.30 29.59 13.56
CA LYS A 192 10.25 30.18 12.72
C LYS A 192 8.88 29.57 13.06
N VAL A 193 8.00 30.40 13.60
CA VAL A 193 6.57 30.11 13.67
C VAL A 193 6.01 30.07 12.24
N PRO A 194 5.04 29.19 11.90
CA PRO A 194 4.44 29.18 10.56
C PRO A 194 3.90 30.56 10.16
N ASP A 195 4.11 30.96 8.90
CA ASP A 195 3.73 32.29 8.38
C ASP A 195 2.23 32.61 8.50
N ASN A 196 1.38 31.59 8.64
CA ASN A 196 -0.06 31.71 8.78
C ASN A 196 -0.54 31.73 10.24
N TYR A 197 0.37 31.75 11.20
CA TYR A 197 0.04 31.89 12.61
C TYR A 197 0.05 33.38 12.98
N ASP A 198 -1.07 33.87 13.50
CA ASP A 198 -1.14 35.20 14.09
C ASP A 198 -0.38 35.18 15.42
N VAL A 199 0.89 35.55 15.38
CA VAL A 199 1.76 35.64 16.56
C VAL A 199 1.36 36.79 17.49
N ASP A 200 0.67 37.82 16.97
CA ASP A 200 0.27 39.00 17.73
C ASP A 200 -0.96 38.70 18.61
N GLN A 201 -1.84 37.78 18.16
CA GLN A 201 -3.04 37.38 18.90
C GLN A 201 -3.02 35.93 19.43
N GLY A 202 -2.12 35.08 18.93
CA GLY A 202 -2.00 33.67 19.29
C GLY A 202 -1.01 33.40 20.42
N VAL A 203 -1.00 32.16 20.93
CA VAL A 203 -0.05 31.68 21.95
C VAL A 203 0.92 30.67 21.37
N VAL A 204 2.23 30.94 21.48
CA VAL A 204 3.25 29.96 21.05
C VAL A 204 3.44 28.93 22.16
N ARG A 205 3.30 27.65 21.81
CA ARG A 205 3.53 26.52 22.72
C ARG A 205 4.84 25.84 22.33
N VAL A 206 5.74 25.65 23.29
CA VAL A 206 6.98 24.90 23.11
C VAL A 206 6.88 23.60 23.89
N ILE A 207 7.15 22.50 23.20
CA ILE A 207 7.15 21.15 23.78
C ILE A 207 8.60 20.75 24.06
N HIS A 208 8.85 20.37 25.29
CA HIS A 208 10.15 19.93 25.77
C HIS A 208 10.12 18.43 26.06
N ILE A 209 11.03 17.66 25.48
CA ILE A 209 11.25 16.25 25.82
C ILE A 209 12.55 16.16 26.63
N GLY A 210 12.45 16.34 27.94
CA GLY A 210 13.63 16.55 28.79
C GLY A 210 14.55 17.61 28.21
N ASP A 211 15.84 17.31 28.17
CA ASP A 211 16.86 18.13 27.48
C ASP A 211 17.15 17.63 26.06
N LEU A 212 16.32 16.73 25.53
CA LEU A 212 16.53 16.15 24.20
C LEU A 212 16.00 17.02 23.08
N ASP A 213 14.89 17.68 23.34
CA ASP A 213 14.15 18.41 22.31
C ASP A 213 13.42 19.61 22.88
N SER A 214 13.26 20.64 22.06
CA SER A 214 12.58 21.89 22.42
C SER A 214 11.98 22.53 21.16
N ASN A 215 10.79 22.09 20.75
CA ASN A 215 10.18 22.50 19.49
C ASN A 215 8.84 23.23 19.68
N PRO A 216 8.59 24.32 18.92
CA PRO A 216 7.26 24.91 18.83
C PRO A 216 6.25 23.91 18.26
N CYS A 217 5.22 23.55 19.04
CA CYS A 217 4.18 22.65 18.57
C CYS A 217 2.83 22.93 19.25
N CYS A 218 1.78 23.01 18.44
CA CYS A 218 0.41 23.23 18.91
C CYS A 218 -0.35 21.92 19.23
N GLY A 219 0.23 20.75 18.94
CA GLY A 219 -0.43 19.45 19.13
C GLY A 219 -0.58 18.99 20.58
N THR A 220 -1.22 17.84 20.75
CA THR A 220 -1.36 17.17 22.04
C THR A 220 -0.27 16.12 22.22
N HIS A 221 0.38 16.11 23.38
CA HIS A 221 1.51 15.23 23.68
C HIS A 221 1.30 14.41 24.94
N LEU A 222 2.02 13.30 25.03
CA LEU A 222 2.07 12.43 26.22
C LEU A 222 2.78 13.15 27.38
N ARG A 223 2.66 12.64 28.62
CA ARG A 223 3.35 13.21 29.80
C ARG A 223 4.80 12.77 29.88
N ASN A 224 5.12 11.59 29.36
CA ASN A 224 6.49 11.10 29.27
C ASN A 224 6.67 10.16 28.07
N THR A 225 7.93 9.87 27.73
CA THR A 225 8.27 9.03 26.58
C THR A 225 7.87 7.56 26.75
N ALA A 226 7.77 7.02 27.97
CA ALA A 226 7.40 5.62 28.19
C ALA A 226 5.95 5.31 27.77
N GLU A 227 5.07 6.30 27.76
CA GLU A 227 3.70 6.15 27.26
C GLU A 227 3.63 5.90 25.74
N ILE A 228 4.71 6.20 25.00
CA ILE A 228 4.86 5.78 23.61
C ILE A 228 4.89 4.26 23.51
N SER A 229 5.32 3.55 24.57
CA SER A 229 5.52 2.10 24.65
C SER A 229 6.63 1.56 23.75
N SER A 230 6.54 1.79 22.44
CA SER A 230 7.55 1.36 21.46
C SER A 230 7.39 2.14 20.17
N ILE A 231 8.48 2.30 19.42
CA ILE A 231 8.45 2.74 18.03
C ILE A 231 9.05 1.66 17.13
N THR A 232 8.53 1.53 15.91
CA THR A 232 9.20 0.75 14.85
C THR A 232 9.36 1.60 13.61
N LEU A 233 10.57 1.58 13.05
CA LEU A 233 10.92 2.17 11.78
C LEU A 233 10.72 1.10 10.70
N LEU A 234 10.11 1.52 9.60
CA LEU A 234 9.69 0.63 8.52
C LEU A 234 10.62 0.81 7.32
N HIS A 235 10.03 0.97 6.14
CA HIS A 235 10.75 1.20 4.89
C HIS A 235 10.94 2.71 4.67
N SER A 236 11.91 3.03 3.81
CA SER A 236 12.14 4.39 3.33
C SER A 236 11.87 4.50 1.83
N VAL A 237 11.20 5.57 1.42
CA VAL A 237 10.89 5.86 0.01
C VAL A 237 11.58 7.16 -0.41
N GLY A 238 12.36 7.12 -1.48
CA GLY A 238 12.96 8.33 -2.07
C GLY A 238 11.88 9.23 -2.69
N ILE A 239 12.06 10.55 -2.59
CA ILE A 239 11.13 11.54 -3.14
C ILE A 239 11.85 12.46 -4.14
N ARG A 240 11.79 13.79 -3.98
CA ARG A 240 12.46 14.73 -4.87
C ARG A 240 13.92 14.96 -4.42
N GLY A 241 14.84 14.95 -5.37
CA GLY A 241 16.26 15.16 -5.08
C GLY A 241 16.82 14.02 -4.23
N THR A 242 17.57 14.37 -3.18
CA THR A 242 18.13 13.41 -2.23
C THR A 242 17.16 13.04 -1.12
N ASN A 243 16.05 13.78 -0.95
CA ASN A 243 15.16 13.59 0.18
C ASN A 243 14.51 12.21 0.19
N SER A 244 14.22 11.71 1.38
CA SER A 244 13.54 10.44 1.59
C SER A 244 12.51 10.51 2.71
N ARG A 245 11.46 9.71 2.62
CA ARG A 245 10.47 9.53 3.67
C ARG A 245 10.76 8.23 4.42
N LEU A 246 11.06 8.33 5.69
CA LEU A 246 11.20 7.21 6.61
C LEU A 246 9.87 6.98 7.31
N PHE A 247 9.24 5.84 7.04
CA PHE A 247 7.96 5.49 7.66
C PHE A 247 8.16 4.91 9.06
N PHE A 248 7.25 5.23 9.98
CA PHE A 248 7.28 4.72 11.35
C PHE A 248 5.87 4.49 11.90
N LEU A 249 5.81 3.69 12.96
CA LEU A 249 4.64 3.49 13.82
C LEU A 249 5.05 3.59 15.28
N ALA A 250 4.19 4.16 16.11
CA ALA A 250 4.39 4.26 17.55
C ALA A 250 3.22 3.65 18.34
N GLY A 251 3.50 3.21 19.57
CA GLY A 251 2.49 2.75 20.53
C GLY A 251 1.60 1.61 20.05
N ASN A 252 0.29 1.77 20.22
CA ASN A 252 -0.67 0.70 19.91
C ASN A 252 -0.61 0.23 18.45
N ARG A 253 -0.17 1.09 17.53
CA ARG A 253 0.02 0.71 16.12
C ARG A 253 1.12 -0.32 15.94
N VAL A 254 2.20 -0.24 16.73
CA VAL A 254 3.28 -1.24 16.71
C VAL A 254 2.76 -2.60 17.18
N ARG A 255 2.01 -2.63 18.29
CA ARG A 255 1.40 -3.86 18.80
C ARG A 255 0.47 -4.52 17.78
N LYS A 256 -0.36 -3.73 17.10
CA LYS A 256 -1.24 -4.20 16.04
C LYS A 256 -0.43 -4.73 14.84
N TYR A 257 0.57 -3.98 14.40
CA TYR A 257 1.45 -4.38 13.30
C TYR A 257 2.20 -5.68 13.60
N ALA A 258 2.75 -5.85 14.80
CA ALA A 258 3.43 -7.07 15.21
C ALA A 258 2.49 -8.28 15.22
N SER A 259 1.25 -8.09 15.68
CA SER A 259 0.22 -9.16 15.68
C SER A 259 -0.17 -9.56 14.25
N GLU A 260 -0.36 -8.58 13.36
CA GLU A 260 -0.65 -8.82 11.94
C GLU A 260 0.52 -9.50 11.21
N ALA A 261 1.76 -9.07 11.49
CA ALA A 261 2.97 -9.67 10.93
C ALA A 261 3.15 -11.11 11.40
N HIS A 262 2.94 -11.39 12.69
CA HIS A 262 3.01 -12.74 13.23
C HIS A 262 1.99 -13.68 12.56
N GLU A 263 0.76 -13.19 12.31
CA GLU A 263 -0.26 -13.98 11.63
C GLU A 263 0.10 -14.29 10.16
N ILE A 264 0.73 -13.34 9.46
CA ILE A 264 1.26 -13.56 8.10
C ILE A 264 2.36 -14.63 8.12
N ILE A 265 3.32 -14.50 9.04
CA ILE A 265 4.43 -15.44 9.19
C ILE A 265 3.91 -16.85 9.52
N ARG A 266 2.95 -16.96 10.44
CA ARG A 266 2.31 -18.24 10.80
C ARG A 266 1.61 -18.90 9.61
N LYS A 267 0.87 -18.12 8.81
CA LYS A 267 0.21 -18.61 7.59
C LYS A 267 1.23 -19.06 6.54
N ALA A 268 2.31 -18.31 6.36
CA ALA A 268 3.39 -18.68 5.44
C ALA A 268 4.08 -19.99 5.86
N GLY A 269 4.41 -20.12 7.14
CA GLY A 269 4.97 -21.36 7.70
C GLY A 269 4.05 -22.56 7.51
N ALA A 270 2.74 -22.40 7.76
CA ALA A 270 1.75 -23.45 7.51
C ALA A 270 1.67 -23.85 6.02
N ALA A 271 1.64 -22.87 5.10
CA ALA A 271 1.61 -23.12 3.65
C ALA A 271 2.87 -23.83 3.15
N LEU A 272 4.02 -23.54 3.77
CA LEU A 272 5.31 -24.18 3.46
C LEU A 272 5.56 -25.46 4.25
N SER A 273 4.69 -25.78 5.21
CA SER A 273 4.85 -26.88 6.16
C SER A 273 6.19 -26.83 6.91
N CYS A 274 6.52 -25.66 7.47
CA CYS A 274 7.74 -25.42 8.23
C CYS A 274 7.49 -24.47 9.41
N GLN A 275 8.45 -24.37 10.33
CA GLN A 275 8.43 -23.34 11.37
C GLN A 275 8.77 -21.96 10.77
N PRO A 276 8.37 -20.85 11.42
CA PRO A 276 8.69 -19.49 10.99
C PRO A 276 10.15 -19.25 10.63
N GLU A 277 11.07 -19.81 11.43
CA GLU A 277 12.51 -19.65 11.30
C GLU A 277 13.06 -20.35 10.04
N ASP A 278 12.35 -21.37 9.55
CA ASP A 278 12.73 -22.18 8.39
C ASP A 278 12.11 -21.68 7.07
N ILE A 279 11.28 -20.63 7.11
CA ILE A 279 10.52 -20.16 5.93
C ILE A 279 11.46 -19.82 4.78
N GLU A 280 12.54 -19.09 5.05
CA GLU A 280 13.50 -18.68 4.03
C GLU A 280 14.19 -19.89 3.38
N ASP A 281 14.69 -20.81 4.19
CA ASP A 281 15.31 -22.05 3.74
C ASP A 281 14.35 -22.90 2.90
N LYS A 282 13.08 -22.99 3.32
CA LYS A 282 12.07 -23.76 2.59
C LYS A 282 11.74 -23.12 1.23
N ILE A 283 11.64 -21.79 1.17
CA ILE A 283 11.48 -21.05 -0.09
C ILE A 283 12.68 -21.31 -1.02
N ASN A 284 13.90 -21.22 -0.50
CA ASN A 284 15.11 -21.46 -1.29
C ASN A 284 15.17 -22.89 -1.84
N ARG A 285 14.83 -23.90 -1.02
CA ARG A 285 14.74 -25.30 -1.46
C ARG A 285 13.65 -25.52 -2.52
N GLN A 286 12.48 -24.91 -2.36
CA GLN A 286 11.41 -24.99 -3.36
C GLN A 286 11.83 -24.35 -4.68
N ASN A 287 12.44 -23.17 -4.64
CA ASN A 287 12.95 -22.50 -5.83
C ASN A 287 14.02 -23.34 -6.55
N GLN A 288 14.90 -24.01 -5.80
CA GLN A 288 15.87 -24.94 -6.38
C GLN A 288 15.20 -26.18 -6.97
N ALA A 289 14.24 -26.77 -6.26
CA ALA A 289 13.49 -27.92 -6.78
C ALA A 289 12.71 -27.59 -8.05
N ILE A 290 12.14 -26.38 -8.17
CA ILE A 290 11.49 -25.90 -9.40
C ILE A 290 12.51 -25.85 -10.53
N LYS A 291 13.69 -25.26 -10.32
CA LYS A 291 14.75 -25.22 -11.34
C LYS A 291 15.17 -26.62 -11.78
N ASP A 292 15.37 -27.53 -10.84
CA ASP A 292 15.78 -28.91 -11.13
C ASP A 292 14.68 -29.68 -11.88
N LEU A 293 13.42 -29.52 -11.49
CA LEU A 293 12.28 -30.12 -12.18
C LEU A 293 12.13 -29.57 -13.60
N THR A 294 12.27 -28.26 -13.81
CA THR A 294 12.28 -27.67 -15.15
C THR A 294 13.43 -28.20 -15.99
N SER A 295 14.62 -28.39 -15.42
CA SER A 295 15.76 -28.98 -16.15
C SER A 295 15.50 -30.44 -16.53
N LYS A 296 14.92 -31.23 -15.62
CA LYS A 296 14.55 -32.63 -15.89
C LYS A 296 13.44 -32.74 -16.93
N GLU A 297 12.44 -31.87 -16.86
CA GLU A 297 11.36 -31.77 -17.85
C GLU A 297 11.95 -31.49 -19.23
N ARG A 298 12.83 -30.50 -19.38
CA ARG A 298 13.52 -30.23 -20.65
C ARG A 298 14.35 -31.40 -21.16
N PHE A 299 15.07 -32.10 -20.27
CA PHE A 299 15.85 -33.27 -20.65
C PHE A 299 14.95 -34.38 -21.21
N TRP A 300 13.89 -34.75 -20.48
CA TRP A 300 12.96 -35.79 -20.92
C TRP A 300 12.16 -35.36 -22.15
N ALA A 301 11.73 -34.11 -22.22
CA ALA A 301 11.13 -33.53 -23.42
C ALA A 301 12.04 -33.68 -24.65
N GLY A 302 13.35 -33.43 -24.50
CA GLY A 302 14.32 -33.69 -25.57
C GLY A 302 14.41 -35.17 -25.97
N GLN A 303 14.36 -36.09 -24.99
CA GLN A 303 14.39 -37.52 -25.27
C GLN A 303 13.12 -38.01 -25.97
N VAL A 304 11.94 -37.53 -25.56
CA VAL A 304 10.67 -37.84 -26.24
C VAL A 304 10.68 -37.25 -27.65
N ALA A 305 11.16 -36.01 -27.82
CA ALA A 305 11.26 -35.36 -29.12
C ALA A 305 12.07 -36.18 -30.14
N LYS A 306 13.11 -36.91 -29.72
CA LYS A 306 13.85 -37.84 -30.58
C LYS A 306 13.00 -38.99 -31.10
N PHE A 307 12.21 -39.62 -30.24
CA PHE A 307 11.33 -40.72 -30.64
C PHE A 307 10.21 -40.23 -31.57
N GLU A 308 9.61 -39.07 -31.27
CA GLU A 308 8.59 -38.46 -32.12
C GLU A 308 9.16 -38.08 -33.50
N ALA A 309 10.40 -37.57 -33.55
CA ALA A 309 11.07 -37.28 -34.82
C ALA A 309 11.32 -38.54 -35.65
N GLN A 310 11.70 -39.66 -35.02
CA GLN A 310 11.86 -40.95 -35.70
C GLN A 310 10.52 -41.49 -36.21
N ASP A 311 9.45 -41.35 -35.41
CA ASP A 311 8.10 -41.75 -35.80
C ASP A 311 7.61 -40.96 -37.03
N LEU A 312 7.78 -39.64 -37.00
CA LEU A 312 7.46 -38.76 -38.12
C LEU A 312 8.27 -39.11 -39.38
N LYS A 313 9.56 -39.44 -39.26
CA LYS A 313 10.36 -39.90 -40.41
C LYS A 313 9.78 -41.19 -41.01
N ARG A 314 9.40 -42.15 -40.17
CA ARG A 314 8.77 -43.40 -40.62
C ARG A 314 7.41 -43.17 -41.28
N GLN A 315 6.62 -42.21 -40.78
CA GLN A 315 5.37 -41.81 -41.45
C GLN A 315 5.67 -41.21 -42.83
N LEU A 316 6.65 -40.31 -42.94
CA LEU A 316 7.07 -39.68 -44.20
C LEU A 316 7.62 -40.68 -45.24
N GLU A 317 8.13 -41.84 -44.82
CA GLU A 317 8.50 -42.93 -45.74
C GLU A 317 7.28 -43.63 -46.37
N GLN A 318 6.10 -43.52 -45.74
CA GLN A 318 4.87 -44.22 -46.14
C GLN A 318 3.84 -43.28 -46.77
N THR A 319 3.81 -42.02 -46.34
CA THR A 319 2.83 -41.00 -46.73
C THR A 319 3.52 -39.71 -47.10
N LYS A 320 2.85 -38.88 -47.92
CA LYS A 320 3.36 -37.55 -48.29
C LYS A 320 3.39 -36.55 -47.13
N PHE A 321 2.55 -36.78 -46.12
CA PHE A 321 2.40 -35.92 -44.95
C PHE A 321 2.56 -36.73 -43.66
N ALA A 322 3.19 -36.12 -42.65
CA ALA A 322 3.26 -36.67 -41.30
C ALA A 322 2.85 -35.61 -40.28
N VAL A 323 2.06 -35.98 -39.27
CA VAL A 323 1.53 -35.01 -38.30
C VAL A 323 1.84 -35.45 -36.88
N LEU A 324 2.35 -34.52 -36.09
CA LEU A 324 2.47 -34.65 -34.65
C LEU A 324 1.61 -33.60 -33.97
N HIS A 325 0.66 -34.03 -33.17
CA HIS A 325 -0.12 -33.16 -32.30
C HIS A 325 0.15 -33.46 -30.82
N LYS A 326 0.65 -32.46 -30.10
CA LYS A 326 0.86 -32.49 -28.64
C LYS A 326 -0.03 -31.45 -27.97
N PRO A 327 -1.25 -31.82 -27.51
CA PRO A 327 -2.22 -30.87 -26.95
C PRO A 327 -1.66 -30.00 -25.82
N ASP A 328 -0.86 -30.60 -24.92
CA ASP A 328 -0.23 -29.91 -23.78
C ASP A 328 1.23 -29.53 -24.06
N GLY A 329 1.67 -29.62 -25.31
CA GLY A 329 3.00 -29.24 -25.74
C GLY A 329 3.19 -27.72 -25.82
N SER A 330 4.44 -27.31 -26.00
CA SER A 330 4.81 -25.90 -26.17
C SER A 330 5.53 -25.68 -27.51
N MET A 331 5.62 -24.42 -27.94
CA MET A 331 6.42 -24.06 -29.12
C MET A 331 7.90 -24.44 -28.96
N GLU A 332 8.42 -24.41 -27.73
CA GLU A 332 9.79 -24.88 -27.42
C GLU A 332 9.90 -26.39 -27.68
N TYR A 333 8.90 -27.18 -27.25
CA TYR A 333 8.87 -28.61 -27.52
C TYR A 333 8.80 -28.92 -29.02
N LEU A 334 7.95 -28.23 -29.78
CA LEU A 334 7.87 -28.43 -31.24
C LEU A 334 9.21 -28.13 -31.93
N LYS A 335 9.93 -27.09 -31.48
CA LYS A 335 11.28 -26.78 -31.97
C LYS A 335 12.28 -27.89 -31.64
N ASN A 336 12.16 -28.54 -30.49
CA ASN A 336 13.01 -29.68 -30.15
C ASN A 336 12.76 -30.86 -31.10
N VAL A 337 11.49 -31.19 -31.38
CA VAL A 337 11.15 -32.23 -32.37
C VAL A 337 11.71 -31.88 -33.75
N GLU A 338 11.52 -30.65 -34.20
CA GLU A 338 12.06 -30.16 -35.47
C GLU A 338 13.59 -30.24 -35.54
N LYS A 339 14.28 -29.93 -34.44
CA LYS A 339 15.74 -30.05 -34.36
C LYS A 339 16.19 -31.50 -34.54
N GLU A 340 15.51 -32.45 -33.90
CA GLU A 340 15.83 -33.89 -34.00
C GLU A 340 15.42 -34.49 -35.37
N LEU A 341 14.38 -33.95 -36.00
CA LEU A 341 14.03 -34.28 -37.39
C LEU A 341 15.17 -33.91 -38.34
N GLY A 342 15.78 -32.74 -38.14
CA GLY A 342 16.84 -32.21 -38.99
C GLY A 342 16.30 -31.74 -40.35
N LYS A 343 17.20 -31.58 -41.33
CA LYS A 343 16.79 -31.26 -42.71
C LYS A 343 16.26 -32.53 -43.37
N LEU A 344 15.07 -32.45 -43.95
CA LEU A 344 14.53 -33.50 -44.81
C LEU A 344 15.30 -33.52 -46.13
N GLU A 345 15.49 -34.71 -46.71
CA GLU A 345 15.99 -34.84 -48.07
C GLU A 345 14.88 -34.50 -49.07
N PRO A 346 15.23 -33.97 -50.27
CA PRO A 346 14.23 -33.69 -51.30
C PRO A 346 13.45 -34.95 -51.68
N GLY A 347 12.12 -34.87 -51.66
CA GLY A 347 11.21 -35.97 -51.97
C GLY A 347 10.69 -36.73 -50.75
N MET A 348 11.11 -36.39 -49.54
CA MET A 348 10.62 -37.03 -48.29
C MET A 348 9.25 -36.52 -47.83
N GLY A 349 8.67 -35.49 -48.46
CA GLY A 349 7.33 -34.99 -48.12
C GLY A 349 7.33 -33.85 -47.10
N THR A 350 6.24 -33.68 -46.34
CA THR A 350 6.01 -32.52 -45.46
C THR A 350 5.51 -32.94 -44.08
N TYR A 351 6.17 -32.48 -43.01
CA TYR A 351 5.66 -32.69 -41.65
C TYR A 351 4.89 -31.48 -41.12
N VAL A 352 3.93 -31.74 -40.23
CA VAL A 352 3.18 -30.73 -39.47
C VAL A 352 3.32 -31.01 -37.98
N LEU A 353 3.84 -30.05 -37.23
CA LEU A 353 3.94 -30.09 -35.78
C LEU A 353 2.91 -29.14 -35.18
N MET A 354 2.11 -29.64 -34.23
CA MET A 354 1.03 -28.89 -33.61
C MET A 354 1.08 -29.01 -32.09
N CYS A 355 0.79 -27.92 -31.41
CA CYS A 355 0.52 -27.92 -29.97
C CYS A 355 -0.73 -27.13 -29.65
N GLY A 356 -1.29 -27.37 -28.46
CA GLY A 356 -2.48 -26.66 -27.98
C GLY A 356 -3.80 -27.33 -28.33
N GLN A 357 -4.86 -26.93 -27.60
CA GLN A 357 -6.21 -27.46 -27.74
C GLN A 357 -7.26 -26.47 -27.21
N GLY A 358 -8.50 -26.61 -27.70
CA GLY A 358 -9.66 -25.84 -27.22
C GLY A 358 -9.44 -24.33 -27.23
N LYS A 359 -9.88 -23.66 -26.16
CA LYS A 359 -9.86 -22.18 -26.06
C LYS A 359 -8.49 -21.56 -25.87
N GLN A 360 -7.47 -22.33 -25.48
CA GLN A 360 -6.13 -21.79 -25.25
C GLN A 360 -5.35 -21.62 -26.57
N GLY A 361 -5.86 -22.17 -27.68
CA GLY A 361 -5.21 -22.09 -28.97
C GLY A 361 -3.89 -22.85 -28.96
N GLY A 362 -2.96 -22.46 -29.82
CA GLY A 362 -1.70 -23.16 -29.95
C GLY A 362 -0.82 -22.67 -31.10
N ALA A 363 0.14 -23.51 -31.49
CA ALA A 363 1.05 -23.23 -32.60
C ALA A 363 1.09 -24.40 -33.57
N ILE A 364 1.23 -24.08 -34.85
CA ILE A 364 1.39 -25.03 -35.96
C ILE A 364 2.67 -24.67 -36.72
N VAL A 365 3.50 -25.67 -37.01
CA VAL A 365 4.70 -25.55 -37.85
C VAL A 365 4.58 -26.56 -38.98
N ALA A 366 4.72 -26.12 -40.22
CA ALA A 366 4.76 -26.99 -41.40
C ALA A 366 6.06 -26.76 -42.16
N ASN A 367 6.74 -27.85 -42.57
CA ASN A 367 8.02 -27.77 -43.28
C ASN A 367 8.24 -29.02 -44.14
N GLY A 368 8.82 -28.85 -45.33
CA GLY A 368 9.03 -29.90 -46.33
C GLY A 368 8.75 -29.44 -47.76
N ASP A 369 8.51 -30.40 -48.66
CA ASP A 369 8.42 -30.14 -50.10
C ASP A 369 7.06 -29.60 -50.57
N GLU A 370 5.97 -29.96 -49.89
CA GLU A 370 4.58 -29.62 -50.24
C GLU A 370 3.96 -28.62 -49.24
N VAL A 371 4.76 -27.71 -48.69
CA VAL A 371 4.32 -26.78 -47.62
C VAL A 371 3.18 -25.85 -48.06
N GLU A 372 3.17 -25.38 -49.30
CA GLU A 372 2.09 -24.50 -49.79
C GLU A 372 0.73 -25.22 -49.79
N SER A 373 0.69 -26.43 -50.37
CA SER A 373 -0.48 -27.33 -50.34
C SER A 373 -0.91 -27.67 -48.90
N CYS A 374 0.07 -27.95 -48.03
CA CYS A 374 -0.18 -28.23 -46.61
C CYS A 374 -0.83 -27.02 -45.89
N VAL A 375 -0.34 -25.81 -46.14
CA VAL A 375 -0.86 -24.58 -45.52
C VAL A 375 -2.29 -24.28 -45.96
N GLU A 376 -2.66 -24.59 -47.20
CA GLU A 376 -4.06 -24.47 -47.66
C GLU A 376 -4.98 -25.43 -46.89
N LYS A 377 -4.55 -26.69 -46.72
CA LYS A 377 -5.28 -27.69 -45.92
C LYS A 377 -5.40 -27.27 -44.44
N ILE A 378 -4.33 -26.71 -43.86
CA ILE A 378 -4.32 -26.17 -42.49
C ILE A 378 -5.31 -25.01 -42.35
N LYS A 379 -5.30 -24.04 -43.27
CA LYS A 379 -6.22 -22.89 -43.23
C LYS A 379 -7.67 -23.29 -43.46
N SER A 380 -7.93 -24.34 -44.24
CA SER A 380 -9.28 -24.87 -44.44
C SER A 380 -9.82 -25.54 -43.17
N ALA A 381 -8.99 -26.31 -42.45
CA ALA A 381 -9.40 -26.98 -41.22
C ALA A 381 -9.39 -26.05 -39.99
N VAL A 382 -8.52 -25.04 -39.98
CA VAL A 382 -8.33 -24.09 -38.87
C VAL A 382 -8.36 -22.65 -39.42
N PRO A 383 -9.54 -22.08 -39.72
CA PRO A 383 -9.65 -20.80 -40.42
C PRO A 383 -9.10 -19.59 -39.66
N ASN A 384 -9.05 -19.68 -38.33
CA ASN A 384 -8.54 -18.62 -37.45
C ASN A 384 -7.01 -18.68 -37.23
N VAL A 385 -6.30 -19.58 -37.92
CA VAL A 385 -4.84 -19.64 -37.86
C VAL A 385 -4.22 -18.46 -38.60
N LYS A 386 -3.26 -17.79 -37.96
CA LYS A 386 -2.50 -16.69 -38.57
C LYS A 386 -1.02 -17.03 -38.55
N GLY A 387 -0.39 -16.99 -39.73
CA GLY A 387 0.99 -17.43 -39.89
C GLY A 387 1.59 -17.07 -41.22
N GLY A 388 2.91 -17.23 -41.32
CA GLY A 388 3.68 -16.94 -42.53
C GLY A 388 5.04 -17.62 -42.52
N GLY A 389 5.72 -17.57 -43.67
CA GLY A 389 7.05 -18.13 -43.89
C GLY A 389 7.17 -18.79 -45.26
N LYS A 390 8.36 -18.69 -45.88
CA LYS A 390 8.66 -19.24 -47.21
C LYS A 390 9.50 -20.52 -47.04
N GLY A 391 9.05 -21.63 -47.61
CA GLY A 391 9.65 -22.96 -47.44
C GLY A 391 9.33 -23.61 -46.09
N LYS A 392 9.37 -22.84 -45.00
CA LYS A 392 8.89 -23.25 -43.67
C LYS A 392 7.81 -22.27 -43.21
N TRP A 393 6.65 -22.79 -42.83
CA TRP A 393 5.53 -21.99 -42.38
C TRP A 393 5.28 -22.17 -40.88
N GLN A 394 5.03 -21.07 -40.18
CA GLN A 394 4.64 -21.09 -38.77
C GLN A 394 3.38 -20.26 -38.55
N GLY A 395 2.43 -20.82 -37.81
CA GLY A 395 1.16 -20.18 -37.50
C GLY A 395 0.80 -20.30 -36.03
N LYS A 396 0.09 -19.28 -35.53
CA LYS A 396 -0.53 -19.26 -34.22
C LYS A 396 -2.04 -19.42 -34.38
N VAL A 397 -2.61 -20.34 -33.61
CA VAL A 397 -4.05 -20.59 -33.51
C VAL A 397 -4.54 -19.93 -32.24
N VAL A 398 -5.60 -19.12 -32.33
CA VAL A 398 -6.18 -18.45 -31.15
C VAL A 398 -7.03 -19.44 -30.33
N SER A 399 -7.74 -20.33 -31.02
CA SER A 399 -8.53 -21.40 -30.42
C SER A 399 -8.78 -22.51 -31.44
N TYR A 400 -8.79 -23.77 -31.01
CA TYR A 400 -9.22 -24.87 -31.88
C TYR A 400 -10.73 -25.09 -31.72
N GLU A 401 -11.45 -25.06 -32.83
CA GLU A 401 -12.87 -25.43 -32.88
C GLU A 401 -13.03 -26.96 -32.72
N LYS A 402 -14.21 -27.40 -32.27
CA LYS A 402 -14.49 -28.83 -32.08
C LYS A 402 -14.43 -29.55 -33.43
N GLY A 403 -13.61 -30.59 -33.55
CA GLY A 403 -13.44 -31.32 -34.80
C GLY A 403 -12.38 -30.73 -35.74
N ALA A 404 -11.79 -29.57 -35.43
CA ALA A 404 -10.84 -28.91 -36.32
C ALA A 404 -9.53 -29.71 -36.49
N ILE A 405 -9.08 -30.37 -35.42
CA ILE A 405 -7.86 -31.18 -35.42
C ILE A 405 -8.11 -32.47 -36.20
N GLU A 406 -9.24 -33.14 -35.95
CA GLU A 406 -9.66 -34.33 -36.68
C GLU A 406 -9.88 -34.05 -38.17
N SER A 407 -10.48 -32.90 -38.50
CA SER A 407 -10.63 -32.44 -39.88
C SER A 407 -9.28 -32.20 -40.55
N LEU A 408 -8.29 -31.68 -39.82
CA LEU A 408 -6.96 -31.47 -40.36
C LEU A 408 -6.22 -32.78 -40.62
N MET A 409 -6.28 -33.73 -39.69
CA MET A 409 -5.72 -35.08 -39.89
C MET A 409 -6.33 -35.74 -41.13
N LYS A 410 -7.67 -35.67 -41.26
CA LYS A 410 -8.40 -36.19 -42.43
C LYS A 410 -8.01 -35.49 -43.74
N ASN A 411 -7.86 -34.17 -43.76
CA ASN A 411 -7.47 -33.42 -44.95
C ASN A 411 -6.04 -33.74 -45.43
N LEU A 412 -5.18 -34.15 -44.51
CA LEU A 412 -3.81 -34.57 -44.80
C LEU A 412 -3.71 -36.04 -45.23
N GLU A 413 -4.84 -36.76 -45.33
CA GLU A 413 -4.94 -38.18 -45.70
C GLU A 413 -4.16 -39.11 -44.76
N ILE A 414 -4.14 -38.77 -43.47
CA ILE A 414 -3.46 -39.51 -42.39
C ILE A 414 -4.48 -40.17 -41.47
#